data_AF-A0A150AMR0-F1
#
_entry.id   AF-A0A150AMR0-F1
#
_cell.length_a   1.000
_cell.length_b   1.000
_cell.length_c   1.000
_cell.angle_alpha   90.00
_cell.angle_beta   90.00
_cell.angle_gamma   90.00
#
_symmetry.space_group_name_H-M   'P 1'
#
loop_
_entity.id
_entity.type
_entity.pdbx_description
1 polymer ?
#
loop_
_entity_poly.entity_id
_entity_poly.type
_entity_poly.pdbx_seq_one_letter_code
_entity_poly.pdbx_strand_id
1 'polypeptide(L)'
;MGVATYVQGYKKNEDCISGKIQSIGWFEVNKNKIQDHKIENSFMVFHEELHSLMYIMRYEVPYDLGFYDLRNLTFYYHIVDYITGNGYCQINNEPHEVMFDGKNVLEALSSIYNVFDRLPLDEEIKTSEKEILKELIEILTIISNNDGIVSFTLG
;
A
#
# COMPACT_ATOMS: atom_id res chain seq x y z
N MET A 1 -7.87 -16.75 -13.82
CA MET A 1 -6.70 -16.77 -12.92
C MET A 1 -6.83 -15.54 -12.06
N GLY A 2 -6.95 -15.68 -10.75
CA GLY A 2 -7.09 -14.53 -9.85
C GLY A 2 -5.77 -13.75 -9.78
N VAL A 3 -5.86 -12.43 -9.67
CA VAL A 3 -4.69 -11.56 -9.47
C VAL A 3 -4.29 -11.64 -8.00
N ALA A 4 -3.02 -11.86 -7.70
CA ALA A 4 -2.49 -11.83 -6.35
C ALA A 4 -1.78 -10.50 -6.10
N THR A 5 -2.00 -9.90 -4.93
CA THR A 5 -1.24 -8.75 -4.46
C THR A 5 -0.19 -9.21 -3.46
N TYR A 6 1.07 -8.98 -3.81
CA TYR A 6 2.24 -9.23 -2.98
C TYR A 6 2.65 -7.94 -2.28
N VAL A 7 2.79 -8.00 -0.96
CA VAL A 7 3.25 -6.88 -0.15
C VAL A 7 4.59 -7.23 0.46
N GLN A 8 5.57 -6.34 0.34
CA GLN A 8 6.89 -6.53 0.93
C GLN A 8 7.42 -5.22 1.49
N GLY A 9 7.91 -5.29 2.73
CA GLY A 9 8.63 -4.21 3.39
C GLY A 9 10.12 -4.20 3.09
N TYR A 10 10.66 -3.00 2.96
CA TYR A 10 12.09 -2.74 2.79
C TYR A 10 12.53 -1.61 3.73
N LYS A 11 13.73 -1.74 4.31
CA LYS A 11 14.33 -0.65 5.08
C LYS A 11 14.71 0.47 4.11
N LYS A 12 14.40 1.72 4.45
CA LYS A 12 14.81 2.87 3.64
C LYS A 12 16.32 2.89 3.47
N ASN A 13 16.77 2.98 2.23
CA ASN A 13 18.17 3.21 1.88
C ASN A 13 18.23 4.26 0.76
N GLU A 14 18.87 5.40 1.04
CA GLU A 14 19.03 6.50 0.07
C GLU A 14 19.81 6.06 -1.18
N ASP A 15 20.70 5.06 -1.10
CA ASP A 15 21.42 4.53 -2.26
C ASP A 15 20.50 3.79 -3.26
N CYS A 16 19.32 3.39 -2.80
CA CYS A 16 18.29 2.73 -3.61
C CYS A 16 17.23 3.72 -4.11
N ILE A 17 17.11 4.90 -3.52
CA ILE A 17 16.04 5.87 -3.78
C ILE A 17 16.52 6.88 -4.83
N SER A 18 15.86 6.91 -5.99
CA SER A 18 16.14 7.85 -7.08
C SER A 18 15.29 9.12 -7.03
N GLY A 19 14.14 9.06 -6.37
CA GLY A 19 13.21 10.18 -6.27
C GLY A 19 12.30 10.07 -5.06
N LYS A 20 11.82 11.22 -4.56
CA LYS A 20 10.86 11.26 -3.44
C LYS A 20 9.84 12.37 -3.59
N ILE A 21 8.59 12.07 -3.27
CA ILE A 21 7.53 13.06 -3.09
C ILE A 21 7.17 13.07 -1.60
N GLN A 22 7.91 13.87 -0.82
CA GLN A 22 7.84 13.85 0.64
C GLN A 22 6.45 14.17 1.20
N SER A 23 5.69 15.04 0.53
CA SER A 23 4.36 15.45 0.98
C SER A 23 3.31 14.33 1.02
N ILE A 24 3.57 13.21 0.34
CA ILE A 24 2.67 12.05 0.27
C ILE A 24 3.39 10.74 0.62
N GLY A 25 4.68 10.80 0.99
CA GLY A 25 5.47 9.64 1.39
C GLY A 25 5.74 8.66 0.25
N TRP A 26 6.01 9.14 -0.96
CA TRP A 26 6.33 8.27 -2.10
C TRP A 26 7.81 8.29 -2.40
N PHE A 27 8.30 7.13 -2.83
CA PHE A 27 9.69 6.89 -3.15
C PHE A 27 9.77 6.16 -4.49
N GLU A 28 10.58 6.67 -5.39
CA GLU A 28 11.00 5.94 -6.58
C GLU A 28 12.28 5.18 -6.22
N VAL A 29 12.27 3.87 -6.41
CA VAL A 29 13.28 2.98 -5.85
C VAL A 29 13.80 2.02 -6.90
N ASN A 30 15.12 1.87 -7.00
CA ASN A 30 15.74 0.84 -7.83
C ASN A 30 15.40 -0.55 -7.27
N LYS A 31 14.60 -1.32 -8.03
CA LYS A 31 14.04 -2.60 -7.62
C LYS A 31 15.10 -3.67 -7.38
N ASN A 32 16.21 -3.63 -8.11
CA ASN A 32 17.29 -4.60 -7.97
C ASN A 32 18.06 -4.38 -6.66
N LYS A 33 18.43 -3.12 -6.38
CA LYS A 33 19.23 -2.77 -5.19
C LYS A 33 18.46 -2.93 -3.89
N ILE A 34 17.17 -2.57 -3.89
CA ILE A 34 16.37 -2.62 -2.66
C ILE A 34 16.11 -4.06 -2.16
N GLN A 35 16.30 -5.09 -3.00
CA GLN A 35 16.11 -6.48 -2.56
C GLN A 35 17.02 -6.89 -1.39
N ASP A 36 18.20 -6.28 -1.27
CA ASP A 36 19.15 -6.53 -0.19
C ASP A 36 18.72 -5.89 1.15
N HIS A 37 17.64 -5.09 1.13
CA HIS A 37 17.13 -4.34 2.27
C HIS A 37 15.75 -4.82 2.75
N LYS A 38 15.34 -6.04 2.40
CA LYS A 38 14.08 -6.63 2.88
C LYS A 38 14.01 -6.64 4.40
N ILE A 39 12.86 -6.23 4.93
CA ILE A 39 12.55 -6.36 6.35
C ILE A 39 12.03 -7.78 6.57
N GLU A 40 12.61 -8.52 7.51
CA GLU A 40 12.14 -9.86 7.87
C GLU A 40 10.71 -9.83 8.39
N ASN A 41 9.92 -10.86 8.08
CA ASN A 41 8.52 -11.00 8.49
C ASN A 41 7.60 -9.85 8.02
N SER A 42 7.96 -9.16 6.94
CA SER A 42 7.16 -8.07 6.35
C SER A 42 6.54 -8.43 5.00
N PHE A 43 6.28 -9.72 4.79
CA PHE A 43 5.72 -10.25 3.53
C PHE A 43 4.32 -10.81 3.75
N MET A 44 3.41 -10.48 2.84
CA MET A 44 2.09 -11.11 2.75
C MET A 44 1.61 -11.17 1.31
N VAL A 45 0.65 -12.07 1.08
CA VAL A 45 -0.03 -12.23 -0.21
C VAL A 45 -1.52 -12.32 0.05
N PHE A 46 -2.32 -11.58 -0.72
CA PHE A 46 -3.77 -11.70 -0.72
C PHE A 46 -4.32 -11.66 -2.16
N HIS A 47 -5.48 -12.27 -2.38
CA HIS A 47 -6.06 -12.47 -3.71
C HIS A 47 -7.32 -11.63 -3.96
N GLU A 48 -7.72 -10.83 -2.99
CA GLU A 48 -8.96 -10.07 -3.02
C GLU A 48 -8.68 -8.58 -3.22
N GLU A 49 -9.67 -7.88 -3.78
CA GLU A 49 -9.63 -6.43 -3.88
C GLU A 49 -10.02 -5.79 -2.54
N LEU A 50 -9.39 -4.66 -2.22
CA LEU A 50 -9.74 -3.86 -1.05
C LEU A 50 -10.94 -2.94 -1.41
N HIS A 51 -12.16 -3.47 -1.29
CA HIS A 51 -13.40 -2.77 -1.63
C HIS A 51 -13.64 -1.56 -0.75
N SER A 52 -13.16 -1.58 0.51
CA SER A 52 -13.23 -0.44 1.40
C SER A 52 -12.49 0.78 0.86
N LEU A 53 -11.31 0.58 0.26
CA LEU A 53 -10.54 1.64 -0.39
C LEU A 53 -11.31 2.21 -1.57
N MET A 54 -11.84 1.34 -2.46
CA MET A 54 -12.66 1.78 -3.58
C MET A 54 -13.87 2.59 -3.12
N TYR A 55 -14.56 2.12 -2.09
CA TYR A 55 -15.74 2.78 -1.54
C TYR A 55 -15.38 4.18 -1.01
N ILE A 56 -14.39 4.26 -0.12
CA ILE A 56 -14.00 5.53 0.51
C ILE A 56 -13.54 6.56 -0.52
N MET A 57 -12.84 6.14 -1.58
CA MET A 57 -12.37 7.05 -2.63
C MET A 57 -13.46 7.46 -3.63
N ARG A 58 -14.47 6.62 -3.90
CA ARG A 58 -15.50 6.88 -4.91
C ARG A 58 -16.72 7.61 -4.39
N TYR A 59 -17.08 7.42 -3.11
CA TYR A 59 -18.30 7.99 -2.56
C TYR A 59 -18.07 9.33 -1.87
N GLU A 60 -19.04 10.24 -1.96
CA GLU A 60 -18.94 11.66 -1.61
C GLU A 60 -18.88 11.99 -0.10
N VAL A 61 -18.76 10.99 0.77
CA VAL A 61 -18.78 11.18 2.25
C VAL A 61 -17.58 10.59 3.00
N PRO A 62 -16.32 10.76 2.52
CA PRO A 62 -15.15 10.38 3.30
C PRO A 62 -15.09 11.15 4.63
N TYR A 63 -15.59 12.38 4.65
CA TYR A 63 -15.66 13.23 5.85
C TYR A 63 -16.53 12.65 6.97
N ASP A 64 -17.69 12.07 6.64
CA ASP A 64 -18.59 11.43 7.63
C ASP A 64 -17.99 10.15 8.24
N LEU A 65 -17.01 9.59 7.53
CA LEU A 65 -16.19 8.46 7.97
C LEU A 65 -14.89 8.92 8.64
N GLY A 66 -14.65 10.22 8.78
CA GLY A 66 -13.47 10.78 9.45
C GLY A 66 -12.24 10.96 8.57
N PHE A 67 -12.36 10.79 7.24
CA PHE A 67 -11.28 11.03 6.28
C PHE A 67 -11.30 12.47 5.77
N TYR A 68 -10.48 13.32 6.37
CA TYR A 68 -10.35 14.74 6.00
C TYR A 68 -9.21 15.00 5.00
N ASP A 69 -8.28 14.05 4.88
CA ASP A 69 -7.14 14.14 3.96
C ASP A 69 -6.99 12.85 3.15
N LEU A 70 -7.48 12.88 1.91
CA LEU A 70 -7.43 11.74 1.00
C LEU A 70 -6.04 11.53 0.39
N ARG A 71 -5.08 12.43 0.60
CA ARG A 71 -3.70 12.26 0.09
C ARG A 71 -3.07 10.99 0.63
N ASN A 72 -3.40 10.60 1.87
CA ASN A 72 -2.91 9.37 2.48
C ASN A 72 -3.48 8.09 1.84
N LEU A 73 -4.54 8.20 1.02
CA LEU A 73 -5.13 7.09 0.28
C LEU A 73 -4.64 7.03 -1.18
N THR A 74 -3.89 8.04 -1.63
CA THR A 74 -3.43 8.09 -3.02
C THR A 74 -2.50 6.93 -3.38
N PHE A 75 -1.86 6.27 -2.42
CA PHE A 75 -1.08 5.06 -2.70
C PHE A 75 -1.91 4.03 -3.47
N TYR A 76 -3.20 3.88 -3.17
CA TYR A 76 -4.07 2.90 -3.85
C TYR A 76 -4.19 3.13 -5.37
N TYR A 77 -4.18 4.39 -5.84
CA TYR A 77 -4.15 4.68 -7.29
C TYR A 77 -2.81 4.34 -7.97
N HIS A 78 -1.76 4.21 -7.17
CA HIS A 78 -0.39 4.02 -7.63
C HIS A 78 0.19 2.64 -7.27
N ILE A 79 -0.52 1.85 -6.45
CA ILE A 79 -0.39 0.40 -6.45
C ILE A 79 -0.61 -0.02 -7.90
N VAL A 80 0.34 -0.80 -8.43
CA VAL A 80 0.47 -1.19 -9.83
C VAL A 80 -0.91 -1.32 -10.50
N ASP A 81 -1.30 -0.29 -11.24
CA ASP A 81 -2.44 -0.39 -12.14
C ASP A 81 -2.09 -1.47 -13.17
N TYR A 82 -2.84 -2.57 -13.15
CA TYR A 82 -2.65 -3.72 -14.03
C TYR A 82 -2.70 -3.34 -15.53
N ILE A 83 -3.27 -2.18 -15.87
CA ILE A 83 -3.38 -1.67 -17.23
C ILE A 83 -2.14 -0.87 -17.63
N THR A 84 -1.57 -0.08 -16.72
CA THR A 84 -0.56 0.94 -17.07
C THR A 84 0.83 0.66 -16.51
N GLY A 85 0.96 -0.20 -15.50
CA GLY A 85 2.24 -0.41 -14.82
C GLY A 85 2.76 0.84 -14.14
N ASN A 86 1.89 1.81 -13.79
CA ASN A 86 2.27 3.15 -13.28
C ASN A 86 3.17 3.16 -12.04
N GLY A 87 3.24 2.04 -11.31
CA GLY A 87 4.18 1.84 -10.21
C GLY A 87 5.57 1.39 -10.65
N TYR A 88 5.87 1.21 -11.94
CA TYR A 88 7.13 0.68 -12.45
C TYR A 88 7.61 1.47 -13.66
N CYS A 89 8.89 1.85 -13.67
CA CYS A 89 9.52 2.53 -14.80
C CYS A 89 10.96 2.02 -15.04
N GLN A 90 11.54 2.39 -16.16
CA GLN A 90 12.97 2.18 -16.42
C GLN A 90 13.70 3.52 -16.45
N ILE A 91 14.76 3.63 -15.64
CA ILE A 91 15.65 4.78 -15.62
C ILE A 91 17.04 4.27 -15.94
N ASN A 92 17.64 4.74 -17.05
CA ASN A 92 18.95 4.28 -17.52
C ASN A 92 19.06 2.74 -17.66
N ASN A 93 17.99 2.09 -18.13
CA ASN A 93 17.84 0.62 -18.21
C ASN A 93 17.81 -0.13 -16.87
N GLU A 94 17.76 0.57 -15.74
CA GLU A 94 17.53 -0.05 -14.43
C GLU A 94 16.02 -0.05 -14.11
N PRO A 95 15.50 -1.11 -13.48
CA PRO A 95 14.11 -1.18 -13.08
C PRO A 95 13.85 -0.36 -11.82
N HIS A 96 12.89 0.54 -11.88
CA HIS A 96 12.46 1.36 -10.75
C HIS A 96 11.00 1.08 -10.43
N GLU A 97 10.67 1.12 -9.14
CA GLU A 97 9.32 0.91 -8.63
C GLU A 97 8.94 2.03 -7.66
N VAL A 98 7.68 2.45 -7.69
CA VAL A 98 7.11 3.35 -6.69
C VAL A 98 6.79 2.54 -5.43
N MET A 99 7.38 2.96 -4.33
CA MET A 99 7.14 2.41 -3.00
C MET A 99 6.63 3.51 -2.07
N PHE A 100 5.94 3.11 -1.02
CA PHE A 100 5.22 4.02 -0.13
C PHE A 100 5.80 4.00 1.27
N ASP A 101 5.73 5.12 1.99
CA ASP A 101 6.09 5.18 3.40
C ASP A 101 5.20 4.24 4.22
N GLY A 102 5.81 3.27 4.90
CA GLY A 102 5.07 2.25 5.63
C GLY A 102 4.20 2.84 6.75
N LYS A 103 4.64 3.93 7.39
CA LYS A 103 3.87 4.61 8.44
C LYS A 103 2.64 5.29 7.87
N ASN A 104 2.78 6.00 6.74
CA ASN A 104 1.63 6.67 6.11
C ASN A 104 0.56 5.66 5.66
N VAL A 105 0.99 4.54 5.06
CA VAL A 105 0.06 3.48 4.64
C VAL A 105 -0.59 2.80 5.86
N LEU A 106 0.17 2.57 6.93
CA LEU A 106 -0.36 2.04 8.19
C LEU A 106 -1.45 2.94 8.78
N GLU A 107 -1.20 4.25 8.87
CA GLU A 107 -2.16 5.23 9.39
C GLU A 107 -3.44 5.26 8.54
N ALA A 108 -3.29 5.22 7.22
CA ALA A 108 -4.40 5.18 6.28
C ALA A 108 -5.27 3.93 6.47
N LEU A 109 -4.67 2.75 6.43
CA LEU A 109 -5.40 1.48 6.54
C LEU A 109 -5.96 1.24 7.94
N SER A 110 -5.27 1.68 8.99
CA SER A 110 -5.82 1.64 10.37
C SER A 110 -7.07 2.50 10.50
N SER A 111 -7.09 3.66 9.83
CA SER A 111 -8.27 4.53 9.81
C SER A 111 -9.45 3.86 9.11
N ILE A 112 -9.20 3.15 8.01
CA ILE A 112 -10.22 2.35 7.31
C ILE A 112 -10.74 1.22 8.20
N TYR A 113 -9.84 0.45 8.81
CA TYR A 113 -10.19 -0.66 9.68
C TYR A 113 -11.11 -0.21 10.83
N ASN A 114 -10.84 0.96 11.42
CA ASN A 114 -11.64 1.51 12.53
C ASN A 114 -13.08 1.87 12.14
N VAL A 115 -13.35 2.16 10.87
CA VAL A 115 -14.70 2.48 10.39
C VAL A 115 -15.30 1.39 9.49
N PHE A 116 -14.57 0.29 9.30
CA PHE A 116 -14.87 -0.73 8.31
C PHE A 116 -16.28 -1.32 8.48
N ASP A 117 -16.70 -1.59 9.71
CA ASP A 117 -18.03 -2.16 10.00
C ASP A 117 -19.19 -1.22 9.63
N ARG A 118 -18.92 0.10 9.53
CA ARG A 118 -19.89 1.12 9.13
C ARG A 118 -20.02 1.25 7.61
N LEU A 119 -19.11 0.65 6.84
CA LEU A 119 -19.17 0.70 5.39
C LEU A 119 -20.33 -0.15 4.87
N PRO A 120 -21.10 0.31 3.88
CA PRO A 120 -22.20 -0.45 3.29
C PRO A 120 -21.66 -1.44 2.24
N LEU A 121 -20.81 -2.36 2.70
CA LEU A 121 -20.28 -3.49 1.93
C LEU A 121 -21.08 -4.76 2.26
N ASP A 122 -21.11 -5.71 1.33
CA ASP A 122 -21.73 -7.03 1.58
C ASP A 122 -21.02 -7.74 2.74
N GLU A 123 -21.77 -8.46 3.58
CA GLU A 123 -21.21 -9.10 4.79
C GLU A 123 -20.15 -10.17 4.49
N GLU A 124 -20.25 -10.83 3.34
CA GLU A 124 -19.21 -11.77 2.86
C GLU A 124 -17.90 -11.03 2.57
N ILE A 125 -17.96 -9.91 1.84
CA ILE A 125 -16.82 -9.02 1.55
C ILE A 125 -16.24 -8.48 2.85
N LYS A 126 -17.10 -8.05 3.79
CA LYS A 126 -16.63 -7.54 5.08
C LYS A 126 -15.83 -8.59 5.84
N THR A 127 -16.32 -9.82 5.87
CA THR A 127 -15.66 -10.90 6.62
C THR A 127 -14.26 -11.17 6.06
N SER A 128 -14.14 -11.30 4.74
CA SER A 128 -12.85 -11.62 4.11
C SER A 128 -11.87 -10.44 4.15
N GLU A 129 -12.31 -9.24 3.76
CA GLU A 129 -11.44 -8.06 3.67
C GLU A 129 -11.00 -7.56 5.05
N LYS A 130 -11.80 -7.76 6.11
CA LYS A 130 -11.40 -7.37 7.47
C LYS A 130 -10.22 -8.18 7.99
N GLU A 131 -10.15 -9.47 7.68
CA GLU A 131 -8.97 -10.29 8.03
C GLU A 131 -7.75 -9.85 7.21
N ILE A 132 -7.92 -9.56 5.92
CA ILE A 132 -6.84 -9.02 5.06
C ILE A 132 -6.31 -7.69 5.62
N LEU A 133 -7.21 -6.75 5.97
CA LEU A 133 -6.81 -5.47 6.55
C LEU A 133 -6.08 -5.63 7.87
N LYS A 134 -6.51 -6.59 8.71
CA LYS A 134 -5.84 -6.90 9.97
C LYS A 134 -4.42 -7.40 9.74
N GLU A 135 -4.24 -8.41 8.87
CA GLU A 135 -2.90 -8.92 8.51
C GLU A 135 -2.03 -7.83 7.88
N LEU A 136 -2.60 -6.99 7.02
CA LEU A 136 -1.89 -5.89 6.38
C LEU A 136 -1.45 -4.83 7.39
N ILE A 137 -2.27 -4.52 8.38
CA ILE A 137 -1.90 -3.64 9.51
C ILE A 137 -0.77 -4.25 10.34
N GLU A 138 -0.78 -5.55 10.59
CA GLU A 138 0.30 -6.24 11.31
C GLU A 138 1.63 -6.14 10.55
N ILE A 139 1.63 -6.44 9.25
CA ILE A 139 2.80 -6.31 8.38
C ILE A 139 3.29 -4.86 8.31
N LEU A 140 2.39 -3.90 8.11
CA LEU A 140 2.75 -2.48 8.04
C LEU A 140 3.25 -1.93 9.37
N THR A 141 2.82 -2.49 10.50
CA THR A 141 3.37 -2.17 11.82
C THR A 141 4.84 -2.59 11.90
N ILE A 142 5.19 -3.79 11.41
CA ILE A 142 6.58 -4.25 11.32
C ILE A 142 7.40 -3.31 10.43
N ILE A 143 6.87 -2.93 9.27
CA ILE A 143 7.54 -2.03 8.32
C ILE A 143 7.76 -0.64 8.95
N SER A 144 6.72 -0.06 9.54
CA SER A 144 6.77 1.25 10.18
C SER A 144 7.76 1.29 11.34
N ASN A 145 7.83 0.24 12.16
CA ASN A 145 8.78 0.14 13.28
C ASN A 145 10.25 0.09 12.83
N ASN A 146 10.49 -0.25 11.56
CA ASN A 146 11.82 -0.30 10.96
C ASN A 146 12.13 0.91 10.07
N ASP A 147 11.32 1.98 10.13
CA ASP A 147 11.39 3.14 9.22
C ASP A 147 11.41 2.69 7.75
N GLY A 148 10.54 1.73 7.42
CA GLY A 148 10.50 1.08 6.13
C GLY A 148 9.61 1.76 5.10
N ILE A 149 9.80 1.34 3.85
CA ILE A 149 8.90 1.56 2.72
C ILE A 149 8.26 0.23 2.31
N VAL A 150 7.11 0.29 1.67
CA VAL A 150 6.33 -0.86 1.25
C VAL A 150 6.11 -0.88 -0.26
N SER A 151 6.31 -2.04 -0.87
CA SER A 151 5.95 -2.36 -2.25
C SER A 151 4.62 -3.11 -2.27
N PHE A 152 3.81 -2.83 -3.29
CA PHE A 152 2.63 -3.60 -3.65
C PHE A 152 2.80 -4.05 -5.11
N THR A 153 3.05 -5.34 -5.33
CA THR A 153 3.26 -5.93 -6.66
C THR A 153 2.08 -6.85 -7.00
N LEU A 154 1.53 -6.73 -8.22
CA LEU A 154 0.53 -7.68 -8.74
C LEU A 154 1.23 -8.84 -9.46
N GLY A 155 0.72 -10.07 -9.29
CA GLY A 155 1.20 -11.26 -10.00
C GLY A 155 0.12 -12.32 -10.24
#